data_AF-A0A7C5R438-F1
#
_entry.id   AF-A0A7C5R438-F1
#
_cell.length_a   1.000
_cell.length_b   1.000
_cell.length_c   1.000
_cell.angle_alpha   90.00
_cell.angle_beta   90.00
_cell.angle_gamma   90.00
#
_symmetry.space_group_name_H-M   'P 1'
#
loop_
_entity.id
_entity.type
_entity.pdbx_description
1 polymer ?
#
loop_
_entity_poly.entity_id
_entity_poly.type
_entity_poly.pdbx_seq_one_letter_code
_entity_poly.pdbx_strand_id
1 'polypeptide(L)'
;YVQSLIEATDAIMKITKSKKINVSGACSGGATLSLFLSELAARGDDRVNSYTLMVCVLDPKKSDSEMGLFVSDAAIEAARKTSRRKGILAGEDLAKVFAWMRPNDLIWNYVVNNYLLGDDPPAFDILYWNSDTTNLPAQLHSDYLDMFTDKRFVPGSGVEFMGHEVDLSKVKIDGFMLSGVTDHITPWRATYRNTQLFGGKIDFVLASAGHIQSLLSPPGNPKAKFFTNKKIEDTSEEWLQGAKENAGSWWPYWDNWLKPHSGALKKPPRTMGNKAHPPLSKAPGEYVFT
;
A
#
# COMPACT_ATOMS: atom_id res chain seq x y z
N TYR A 1 11.41 -0.80 10.68
CA TYR A 1 10.54 0.03 9.79
C TYR A 1 9.50 0.82 10.56
N VAL A 2 8.63 0.22 11.40
CA VAL A 2 7.65 0.99 12.20
C VAL A 2 8.32 2.06 13.09
N GLN A 3 9.43 1.72 13.75
CA GLN A 3 10.24 2.70 14.49
C GLN A 3 10.68 3.90 13.62
N SER A 4 11.08 3.65 12.37
CA SER A 4 11.45 4.71 11.42
C SER A 4 10.25 5.57 11.01
N LEU A 5 9.03 5.00 10.96
CA LEU A 5 7.80 5.78 10.76
C LEU A 5 7.52 6.69 11.98
N ILE A 6 7.73 6.19 13.20
CA ILE A 6 7.60 7.01 14.42
C ILE A 6 8.59 8.19 14.36
N GLU A 7 9.85 7.94 14.03
CA GLU A 7 10.88 8.98 13.89
C GLU A 7 10.57 9.99 12.77
N ALA A 8 10.09 9.53 11.62
CA ALA A 8 9.68 10.38 10.51
C ALA A 8 8.50 11.28 10.90
N THR A 9 7.49 10.72 11.58
CA THR A 9 6.34 11.51 12.05
C THR A 9 6.73 12.51 13.14
N ASP A 10 7.63 12.15 14.05
CA ASP A 10 8.22 13.09 15.02
C ASP A 10 8.89 14.27 14.33
N ALA A 11 9.71 14.01 13.30
CA ALA A 11 10.37 15.06 12.53
C ALA A 11 9.35 15.96 11.81
N ILE A 12 8.35 15.38 11.14
CA ILE A 12 7.28 16.11 10.46
C ILE A 12 6.55 17.03 11.46
N MET A 13 6.18 16.52 12.63
CA MET A 13 5.48 17.30 13.65
C MET A 13 6.38 18.40 14.25
N LYS A 14 7.67 18.12 14.46
CA LYS A 14 8.65 19.13 14.90
C LYS A 14 8.84 20.24 13.87
N ILE A 15 8.82 19.92 12.58
CA ILE A 15 8.93 20.88 11.47
C ILE A 15 7.66 21.72 11.34
N THR A 16 6.51 21.05 11.20
CA THR A 16 5.22 21.69 10.88
C THR A 16 4.55 22.33 12.08
N LYS A 17 4.93 21.92 13.31
CA LYS A 17 4.24 22.23 14.57
C LYS A 17 2.78 21.76 14.59
N SER A 18 2.40 20.86 13.68
CA SER A 18 1.08 20.23 13.69
C SER A 18 0.98 19.24 14.83
N LYS A 19 -0.17 19.24 15.52
CA LYS A 19 -0.47 18.26 16.57
C LYS A 19 -0.81 16.89 16.00
N LYS A 20 -1.32 16.84 14.77
CA LYS A 20 -1.66 15.61 14.06
C LYS A 20 -1.29 15.69 12.58
N ILE A 21 -1.17 14.55 11.94
CA ILE A 21 -0.87 14.38 10.52
C ILE A 21 -1.83 13.37 9.86
N ASN A 22 -1.95 13.44 8.55
CA ASN A 22 -2.59 12.38 7.75
C ASN A 22 -1.48 11.54 7.11
N VAL A 23 -1.69 10.23 7.02
CA VAL A 23 -0.68 9.27 6.54
C VAL A 23 -1.22 8.42 5.40
N SER A 24 -0.37 8.05 4.45
CA SER A 24 -0.74 7.15 3.36
C SER A 24 0.31 6.06 3.16
N GLY A 25 -0.13 4.87 2.80
CA GLY A 25 0.71 3.72 2.54
C GLY A 25 0.16 2.91 1.36
N ALA A 26 1.05 2.57 0.42
CA ALA A 26 0.71 1.76 -0.74
C ALA A 26 1.41 0.39 -0.67
N CYS A 27 0.76 -0.67 -1.13
CA CYS A 27 1.31 -2.02 -1.17
C CYS A 27 1.89 -2.45 0.19
N SER A 28 3.12 -2.94 0.25
CA SER A 28 3.81 -3.35 1.48
C SER A 28 4.05 -2.19 2.46
N GLY A 29 4.11 -0.95 1.96
CA GLY A 29 4.09 0.26 2.78
C GLY A 29 2.79 0.42 3.56
N GLY A 30 1.66 -0.05 3.01
CA GLY A 30 0.37 -0.11 3.72
C GLY A 30 0.36 -1.13 4.86
N ALA A 31 1.03 -2.28 4.70
CA ALA A 31 1.17 -3.27 5.76
C ALA A 31 2.04 -2.73 6.92
N THR A 32 3.15 -2.08 6.57
CA THR A 32 4.01 -1.39 7.55
C THR A 32 3.25 -0.26 8.25
N LEU A 33 2.47 0.53 7.51
CA LEU A 33 1.61 1.57 8.07
C LEU A 33 0.56 0.99 9.02
N SER A 34 -0.01 -0.17 8.72
CA SER A 34 -1.02 -0.81 9.57
C SER A 34 -0.44 -1.25 10.92
N LEU A 35 0.78 -1.81 10.93
CA LEU A 35 1.50 -2.09 12.19
C LEU A 35 1.82 -0.80 12.96
N PHE A 36 2.21 0.28 12.27
CA PHE A 36 2.42 1.59 12.88
C PHE A 36 1.14 2.15 13.52
N LEU A 37 -0.01 2.04 12.85
CA LEU A 37 -1.28 2.49 13.41
C LEU A 37 -1.71 1.65 14.62
N SER A 38 -1.49 0.33 14.59
CA SER A 38 -1.71 -0.57 15.74
C SER A 38 -0.84 -0.15 16.94
N GLU A 39 0.45 0.10 16.70
CA GLU A 39 1.40 0.59 17.72
C GLU A 39 0.95 1.90 18.36
N LEU A 40 0.54 2.89 17.55
CA LEU A 40 0.05 4.16 18.07
C LEU A 40 -1.23 3.99 18.90
N ALA A 41 -2.16 3.14 18.44
CA ALA A 41 -3.38 2.85 19.18
C ALA A 41 -3.10 2.21 20.54
N ALA A 42 -2.16 1.26 20.61
CA ALA A 42 -1.75 0.61 21.86
C ALA A 42 -1.08 1.58 22.85
N ARG A 43 -0.30 2.54 22.33
CA ARG A 43 0.31 3.62 23.14
C ARG A 43 -0.66 4.73 23.55
N GLY A 44 -1.87 4.75 23.00
CA GLY A 44 -2.78 5.90 23.12
C GLY A 44 -2.26 7.17 22.45
N ASP A 45 -1.38 7.03 21.45
CA ASP A 45 -0.80 8.15 20.70
C ASP A 45 -1.75 8.56 19.56
N ASP A 46 -2.26 9.79 19.62
CA ASP A 46 -3.30 10.29 18.73
C ASP A 46 -2.76 11.20 17.60
N ARG A 47 -1.46 11.11 17.29
CA ARG A 47 -0.78 11.95 16.28
C ARG A 47 -1.29 11.76 14.84
N VAL A 48 -1.98 10.67 14.53
CA VAL A 48 -2.56 10.46 13.21
C VAL A 48 -4.03 10.83 13.24
N ASN A 49 -4.46 11.63 12.27
CA ASN A 49 -5.85 12.10 12.17
C ASN A 49 -6.69 11.29 11.17
N SER A 50 -6.08 10.85 10.07
CA SER A 50 -6.66 9.90 9.13
C SER A 50 -5.58 9.12 8.40
N TYR A 51 -5.95 8.00 7.80
CA TYR A 51 -5.02 7.17 7.03
C TYR A 51 -5.57 6.81 5.65
N THR A 52 -4.68 6.50 4.72
CA THR A 52 -5.02 6.00 3.39
C THR A 52 -4.22 4.73 3.07
N LEU A 53 -4.90 3.65 2.73
CA LEU A 53 -4.30 2.42 2.22
C LEU A 53 -4.60 2.29 0.73
N MET A 54 -3.57 2.01 -0.08
CA MET A 54 -3.74 1.84 -1.51
C MET A 54 -3.15 0.50 -1.94
N VAL A 55 -3.90 -0.32 -2.67
CA VAL A 55 -3.45 -1.59 -3.26
C VAL A 55 -2.65 -2.44 -2.26
N CYS A 56 -3.19 -2.62 -1.06
CA CYS A 56 -2.53 -3.26 0.07
C CYS A 56 -3.40 -4.39 0.62
N VAL A 57 -2.82 -5.58 0.81
CA VAL A 57 -3.50 -6.75 1.40
C VAL A 57 -2.95 -6.99 2.79
N LEU A 58 -3.83 -7.10 3.80
CA LEU A 58 -3.44 -7.39 5.18
C LEU A 58 -3.83 -8.81 5.61
N ASP A 59 -4.94 -9.34 5.10
CA ASP A 59 -5.38 -10.73 5.30
C ASP A 59 -5.34 -11.49 3.96
N PRO A 60 -4.14 -11.89 3.47
CA PRO A 60 -4.04 -12.64 2.23
C PRO A 60 -4.53 -14.08 2.41
N LYS A 61 -5.27 -14.58 1.42
CA LYS A 61 -5.71 -15.97 1.34
C LYS A 61 -5.12 -16.62 0.09
N LYS A 62 -4.73 -17.90 0.19
CA LYS A 62 -4.21 -18.67 -0.95
C LYS A 62 -5.17 -18.68 -2.14
N SER A 63 -6.48 -18.58 -1.89
CA SER A 63 -7.53 -18.53 -2.91
C SER A 63 -7.67 -17.19 -3.63
N ASP A 64 -6.98 -16.14 -3.21
CA ASP A 64 -7.11 -14.82 -3.85
C ASP A 64 -6.45 -14.75 -5.22
N SER A 65 -5.47 -15.63 -5.48
CA SER A 65 -4.78 -15.71 -6.76
C SER A 65 -4.65 -17.16 -7.21
N GLU A 66 -4.70 -17.39 -8.52
CA GLU A 66 -4.52 -18.73 -9.11
C GLU A 66 -3.15 -19.31 -8.71
N MET A 67 -2.12 -18.47 -8.65
CA MET A 67 -0.78 -18.86 -8.19
C MET A 67 -0.75 -19.22 -6.70
N GLY A 68 -1.51 -18.50 -5.86
CA GLY A 68 -1.60 -18.77 -4.42
C GLY A 68 -2.09 -20.18 -4.09
N LEU A 69 -2.91 -20.78 -4.97
CA LEU A 69 -3.38 -22.16 -4.83
C LEU A 69 -2.25 -23.20 -4.93
N PHE A 70 -1.16 -22.87 -5.60
CA PHE A 70 0.01 -23.75 -5.77
C PHE A 70 1.13 -23.48 -4.74
N VAL A 71 0.97 -22.47 -3.88
CA VAL A 71 1.95 -22.13 -2.83
C VAL A 71 1.76 -23.05 -1.61
N SER A 72 2.74 -23.93 -1.39
CA SER A 72 2.80 -24.79 -0.21
C SER A 72 3.57 -24.14 0.94
N ASP A 73 3.29 -24.55 2.17
CA ASP A 73 4.00 -24.05 3.35
C ASP A 73 5.50 -24.40 3.29
N ALA A 74 5.83 -25.55 2.68
CA ALA A 74 7.21 -25.93 2.40
C ALA A 74 7.92 -24.95 1.44
N ALA A 75 7.21 -24.41 0.44
CA ALA A 75 7.74 -23.40 -0.47
C ALA A 75 8.01 -22.07 0.26
N ILE A 76 7.10 -21.68 1.16
CA ILE A 76 7.27 -20.49 2.02
C ILE A 76 8.52 -20.64 2.90
N GLU A 77 8.67 -21.77 3.60
CA GLU A 77 9.85 -22.02 4.43
C GLU A 77 11.15 -22.09 3.63
N ALA A 78 11.11 -22.65 2.42
CA ALA A 78 12.28 -22.67 1.53
C ALA A 78 12.71 -21.26 1.10
N ALA A 79 11.75 -20.39 0.77
CA ALA A 79 12.00 -18.98 0.44
C ALA A 79 12.57 -18.22 1.65
N ARG A 80 12.00 -18.44 2.85
CA ARG A 80 12.50 -17.87 4.11
C ARG A 80 13.94 -18.30 4.37
N LYS A 81 14.24 -19.60 4.30
CA LYS A 81 15.60 -20.13 4.51
C LYS A 81 16.61 -19.56 3.51
N THR A 82 16.20 -19.38 2.26
CA THR A 82 17.06 -18.84 1.20
C THR A 82 17.46 -17.39 1.50
N SER A 83 16.50 -16.52 1.79
CA SER A 83 16.77 -15.13 2.15
C SER A 83 17.56 -15.02 3.47
N ARG A 84 17.21 -15.82 4.49
CA ARG A 84 17.94 -15.87 5.77
C ARG A 84 19.41 -16.23 5.60
N ARG A 85 19.73 -17.18 4.72
CA ARG A 85 21.12 -17.57 4.43
C ARG A 85 21.93 -16.43 3.77
N LYS A 86 21.29 -15.64 2.91
CA LYS A 86 21.92 -14.50 2.23
C LYS A 86 21.92 -13.21 3.07
N GLY A 87 21.10 -13.13 4.13
CA GLY A 87 20.85 -11.92 4.92
C GLY A 87 19.88 -10.93 4.26
N ILE A 88 19.66 -11.05 2.95
CA ILE A 88 18.73 -10.26 2.14
C ILE A 88 17.95 -11.15 1.17
N LEU A 89 16.79 -10.68 0.72
CA LEU A 89 16.20 -11.07 -0.56
C LEU A 89 16.67 -10.06 -1.61
N ALA A 90 17.35 -10.54 -2.64
CA ALA A 90 17.86 -9.69 -3.71
C ALA A 90 16.72 -9.12 -4.56
N GLY A 91 16.84 -7.86 -4.98
CA GLY A 91 15.85 -7.19 -5.83
C GLY A 91 15.54 -7.95 -7.12
N GLU A 92 16.55 -8.56 -7.74
CA GLU A 92 16.39 -9.42 -8.92
C GLU A 92 15.55 -10.68 -8.66
N ASP A 93 15.72 -11.29 -7.48
CA ASP A 93 14.94 -12.47 -7.08
C ASP A 93 13.48 -12.08 -6.83
N LEU A 94 13.25 -10.90 -6.22
CA LEU A 94 11.91 -10.33 -6.02
C LEU A 94 11.23 -9.96 -7.36
N ALA A 95 11.98 -9.32 -8.27
CA ALA A 95 11.47 -8.92 -9.58
C ALA A 95 11.07 -10.13 -10.43
N LYS A 96 11.81 -11.25 -10.35
CA LYS A 96 11.40 -12.50 -10.99
C LYS A 96 10.05 -12.97 -10.47
N VAL A 97 9.81 -12.94 -9.16
CA VAL A 97 8.51 -13.34 -8.59
C VAL A 97 7.38 -12.40 -9.06
N PHE A 98 7.58 -11.08 -9.03
CA PHE A 98 6.58 -10.12 -9.51
C PHE A 98 6.32 -10.20 -11.03
N ALA A 99 7.35 -10.40 -11.84
CA ALA A 99 7.21 -10.60 -13.28
C ALA A 99 6.38 -11.85 -13.61
N TRP A 100 6.56 -12.92 -12.85
CA TRP A 100 5.76 -14.15 -12.97
C TRP A 100 4.31 -13.99 -12.49
N MET A 101 4.04 -13.05 -11.56
CA MET A 101 2.67 -12.70 -11.14
C MET A 101 1.94 -11.78 -12.15
N ARG A 102 2.63 -11.31 -13.20
CA ARG A 102 2.09 -10.42 -14.23
C ARG A 102 2.42 -10.88 -15.68
N PRO A 103 2.16 -12.14 -16.08
CA PRO A 103 2.55 -12.59 -17.43
C PRO A 103 1.89 -11.78 -18.54
N ASN A 104 0.60 -11.40 -18.40
CA ASN A 104 -0.13 -10.72 -19.45
C ASN A 104 0.19 -9.21 -19.56
N ASP A 105 0.36 -8.52 -18.43
CA ASP A 105 0.62 -7.08 -18.40
C ASP A 105 2.07 -6.72 -18.74
N LEU A 106 3.05 -7.53 -18.30
CA LEU A 106 4.49 -7.23 -18.43
C LEU A 106 5.17 -8.03 -19.55
N ILE A 107 4.72 -9.25 -19.83
CA ILE A 107 5.33 -10.12 -20.85
C ILE A 107 4.51 -10.09 -22.14
N TRP A 108 3.19 -10.31 -22.09
CA TRP A 108 2.40 -10.51 -23.32
C TRP A 108 2.13 -9.22 -24.10
N ASN A 109 1.74 -8.11 -23.46
CA ASN A 109 1.65 -6.81 -24.15
C ASN A 109 3.01 -6.33 -24.69
N TYR A 110 4.10 -6.73 -24.05
CA TYR A 110 5.47 -6.42 -24.48
C TYR A 110 5.90 -7.32 -25.67
N VAL A 111 5.59 -8.62 -25.65
CA VAL A 111 5.90 -9.58 -26.72
C VAL A 111 5.06 -9.31 -27.97
N VAL A 112 3.77 -8.98 -27.84
CA VAL A 112 2.92 -8.68 -28.99
C VAL A 112 3.36 -7.41 -29.72
N ASN A 113 3.75 -6.35 -28.99
CA ASN A 113 4.23 -5.12 -29.62
C ASN A 113 5.69 -5.23 -30.11
N ASN A 114 6.58 -5.89 -29.37
CA ASN A 114 8.01 -5.82 -29.67
C ASN A 114 8.54 -7.01 -30.49
N TYR A 115 7.99 -8.21 -30.29
CA TYR A 115 8.47 -9.41 -30.98
C TYR A 115 7.74 -9.65 -32.33
N LEU A 116 6.47 -9.26 -32.45
CA LEU A 116 5.68 -9.46 -33.67
C LEU A 116 5.64 -8.25 -34.60
N LEU A 117 5.79 -7.02 -34.09
CA LEU A 117 5.66 -5.79 -34.90
C LEU A 117 7.00 -5.05 -35.14
N GLY A 118 8.05 -5.38 -34.39
CA GLY A 118 9.40 -4.84 -34.62
C GLY A 118 9.60 -3.37 -34.23
N ASP A 119 8.68 -2.80 -33.44
CA ASP A 119 8.79 -1.45 -32.93
C ASP A 119 9.62 -1.40 -31.63
N ASP A 120 10.46 -0.38 -31.47
CA ASP A 120 11.11 -0.10 -30.19
C ASP A 120 10.03 0.29 -29.15
N PRO A 121 10.00 -0.31 -27.96
CA PRO A 121 9.01 0.05 -26.95
C PRO A 121 9.21 1.53 -26.57
N PRO A 122 8.13 2.35 -26.55
CA PRO A 122 8.24 3.71 -26.05
C PRO A 122 8.79 3.69 -24.63
N ALA A 123 9.67 4.64 -24.29
CA ALA A 123 10.24 4.76 -22.95
C ALA A 123 9.11 4.91 -21.92
N PHE A 124 8.73 3.80 -21.30
CA PHE A 124 7.60 3.70 -20.39
C PHE A 124 8.14 3.89 -18.98
N ASP A 125 7.88 5.06 -18.40
CA ASP A 125 8.23 5.46 -17.03
C ASP A 125 7.97 4.36 -15.98
N ILE A 126 6.83 3.67 -16.09
CA ILE A 126 6.45 2.57 -15.21
C ILE A 126 7.38 1.36 -15.38
N LEU A 127 7.86 1.07 -16.60
CA LEU A 127 8.80 -0.04 -16.81
C LEU A 127 10.18 0.27 -16.23
N TYR A 128 10.62 1.52 -16.32
CA TYR A 128 11.85 1.97 -15.66
C TYR A 128 11.73 1.80 -14.14
N TRP A 129 10.67 2.35 -13.54
CA TRP A 129 10.39 2.19 -12.11
C TRP A 129 10.30 0.71 -11.69
N ASN A 130 9.65 -0.15 -12.49
CA ASN A 130 9.51 -1.57 -12.18
C ASN A 130 10.84 -2.35 -12.27
N SER A 131 11.78 -1.87 -13.09
CA SER A 131 13.10 -2.49 -13.25
C SER A 131 14.12 -1.98 -12.22
N ASP A 132 13.82 -0.86 -11.55
CA ASP A 132 14.63 -0.27 -10.49
C ASP A 132 14.34 -0.96 -9.14
N THR A 133 14.92 -2.15 -8.98
CA THR A 133 14.61 -3.05 -7.86
C THR A 133 15.37 -2.68 -6.59
N THR A 134 14.78 -2.92 -5.43
CA THR A 134 15.44 -2.76 -4.12
C THR A 134 15.60 -4.09 -3.39
N ASN A 135 16.66 -4.21 -2.59
CA ASN A 135 16.87 -5.36 -1.73
C ASN A 135 16.00 -5.27 -0.47
N LEU A 136 15.53 -6.41 0.02
CA LEU A 136 14.78 -6.52 1.28
C LEU A 136 15.64 -7.22 2.34
N PRO A 137 15.76 -6.70 3.57
CA PRO A 137 16.33 -7.46 4.67
C PRO A 137 15.59 -8.79 4.85
N ALA A 138 16.32 -9.88 5.11
CA ALA A 138 15.71 -11.21 5.21
C ALA A 138 14.62 -11.30 6.29
N GLN A 139 14.76 -10.54 7.38
CA GLN A 139 13.73 -10.49 8.42
C GLN A 139 12.43 -9.87 7.89
N LEU A 140 12.49 -8.74 7.18
CA LEU A 140 11.30 -8.12 6.61
C LEU A 140 10.62 -9.04 5.58
N HIS A 141 11.41 -9.75 4.77
CA HIS A 141 10.86 -10.76 3.87
C HIS A 141 10.16 -11.89 4.64
N SER A 142 10.76 -12.39 5.74
CA SER A 142 10.11 -13.36 6.61
C SER A 142 8.79 -12.82 7.17
N ASP A 143 8.79 -11.57 7.65
CA ASP A 143 7.59 -10.95 8.21
C ASP A 143 6.45 -10.89 7.19
N TYR A 144 6.75 -10.59 5.90
CA TYR A 144 5.74 -10.66 4.84
C TYR A 144 5.24 -12.08 4.55
N LEU A 145 6.11 -13.08 4.66
CA LEU A 145 5.72 -14.47 4.50
C LEU A 145 4.79 -14.92 5.63
N ASP A 146 5.04 -14.52 6.88
CA ASP A 146 4.17 -15.00 7.96
C ASP A 146 2.76 -14.41 7.90
N MET A 147 2.52 -13.30 7.18
CA MET A 147 1.16 -12.80 6.90
C MET A 147 0.24 -13.86 6.26
N PHE A 148 0.81 -14.83 5.52
CA PHE A 148 0.07 -15.95 4.94
C PHE A 148 -0.22 -17.10 5.93
N THR A 149 0.36 -17.05 7.13
CA THR A 149 0.36 -18.15 8.10
C THR A 149 -0.24 -17.76 9.45
N ASP A 150 0.18 -16.63 10.02
CA ASP A 150 -0.18 -16.19 11.38
C ASP A 150 -1.42 -15.32 11.42
N LYS A 151 -1.86 -14.80 10.26
CA LYS A 151 -2.98 -13.86 10.14
C LYS A 151 -2.84 -12.67 11.11
N ARG A 152 -1.62 -12.14 11.29
CA ARG A 152 -1.26 -11.11 12.29
C ARG A 152 -2.18 -9.88 12.36
N PHE A 153 -2.87 -9.54 11.28
CA PHE A 153 -3.76 -8.38 11.22
C PHE A 153 -5.23 -8.72 11.54
N VAL A 154 -5.57 -10.00 11.63
CA VAL A 154 -6.92 -10.48 11.97
C VAL A 154 -7.11 -10.35 13.49
N PRO A 155 -8.25 -9.79 13.96
CA PRO A 155 -8.53 -9.68 15.38
C PRO A 155 -8.41 -11.02 16.12
N GLY A 156 -7.71 -11.01 17.25
CA GLY A 156 -7.49 -12.19 18.08
C GLY A 156 -6.43 -13.16 17.53
N SER A 157 -5.56 -12.72 16.62
CA SER A 157 -4.44 -13.53 16.13
C SER A 157 -3.41 -13.86 17.23
N GLY A 158 -3.35 -13.07 18.32
CA GLY A 158 -2.37 -13.25 19.39
C GLY A 158 -0.93 -12.88 18.99
N VAL A 159 -0.71 -12.30 17.81
CA VAL A 159 0.63 -11.93 17.35
C VAL A 159 1.11 -10.68 18.09
N GLU A 160 2.18 -10.84 18.86
CA GLU A 160 2.85 -9.73 19.53
C GLU A 160 3.77 -8.95 18.57
N PHE A 161 3.72 -7.63 18.64
CA PHE A 161 4.59 -6.72 17.91
C PHE A 161 4.90 -5.52 18.79
N MET A 162 6.17 -5.13 18.94
CA MET A 162 6.59 -3.97 19.75
C MET A 162 6.06 -3.93 21.20
N GLY A 163 5.70 -5.09 21.77
CA GLY A 163 5.27 -5.23 23.17
C GLY A 163 3.76 -5.20 23.39
N HIS A 164 2.95 -5.26 22.32
CA HIS A 164 1.49 -5.43 22.39
C HIS A 164 0.99 -6.41 21.33
N GLU A 165 -0.25 -6.91 21.48
CA GLU A 165 -0.91 -7.70 20.45
C GLU A 165 -1.38 -6.81 19.30
N VAL A 166 -1.10 -7.21 18.05
CA VAL A 166 -1.57 -6.48 16.88
C VAL A 166 -3.09 -6.54 16.78
N ASP A 167 -3.75 -5.39 16.99
CA ASP A 167 -5.21 -5.27 16.89
C ASP A 167 -5.63 -3.98 16.16
N LEU A 168 -5.95 -4.13 14.86
CA LEU A 168 -6.41 -3.01 14.03
C LEU A 168 -7.81 -2.52 14.41
N SER A 169 -8.60 -3.30 15.15
CA SER A 169 -9.91 -2.87 15.63
C SER A 169 -9.80 -1.73 16.65
N LYS A 170 -8.62 -1.53 17.27
CA LYS A 170 -8.33 -0.39 18.16
C LYS A 170 -8.00 0.90 17.40
N VAL A 171 -7.71 0.84 16.10
CA VAL A 171 -7.47 2.02 15.27
C VAL A 171 -8.82 2.65 14.93
N LYS A 172 -9.19 3.72 15.63
CA LYS A 172 -10.52 4.38 15.52
C LYS A 172 -10.57 5.60 14.59
N ILE A 173 -9.46 5.95 13.97
CA ILE A 173 -9.36 7.06 13.01
C ILE A 173 -9.96 6.66 11.66
N ASP A 174 -10.45 7.64 10.90
CA ASP A 174 -11.07 7.39 9.61
C ASP A 174 -10.03 6.96 8.55
N GLY A 175 -10.43 5.99 7.71
CA GLY A 175 -9.59 5.35 6.71
C GLY A 175 -10.14 5.49 5.29
N PHE A 176 -9.27 5.77 4.33
CA PHE A 176 -9.57 5.70 2.91
C PHE A 176 -8.84 4.49 2.29
N MET A 177 -9.54 3.63 1.55
CA MET A 177 -8.96 2.43 0.97
C MET A 177 -9.18 2.40 -0.54
N LEU A 178 -8.10 2.31 -1.31
CA LEU A 178 -8.13 2.25 -2.77
C LEU A 178 -7.70 0.89 -3.29
N SER A 179 -8.43 0.36 -4.27
CA SER A 179 -8.10 -0.89 -4.97
C SER A 179 -8.33 -0.78 -6.47
N GLY A 180 -7.74 -1.69 -7.25
CA GLY A 180 -7.94 -1.78 -8.71
C GLY A 180 -8.81 -2.98 -9.10
N VAL A 181 -9.82 -2.76 -9.97
CA VAL A 181 -10.73 -3.83 -10.45
C VAL A 181 -9.96 -4.99 -11.08
N THR A 182 -8.93 -4.70 -11.87
CA THR A 182 -8.12 -5.69 -12.60
C THR A 182 -6.73 -5.85 -12.00
N ASP A 183 -6.59 -5.56 -10.70
CA ASP A 183 -5.34 -5.76 -9.97
C ASP A 183 -5.17 -7.24 -9.60
N HIS A 184 -4.20 -7.90 -10.23
CA HIS A 184 -3.86 -9.29 -9.97
C HIS A 184 -2.80 -9.46 -8.87
N ILE A 185 -2.09 -8.39 -8.50
CA ILE A 185 -1.06 -8.41 -7.44
C ILE A 185 -1.73 -8.31 -6.08
N THR A 186 -2.65 -7.35 -5.96
CA THR A 186 -3.50 -7.19 -4.79
C THR A 186 -4.97 -7.25 -5.22
N PRO A 187 -5.53 -8.46 -5.39
CA PRO A 187 -6.91 -8.66 -5.77
C PRO A 187 -7.84 -7.81 -4.90
N TRP A 188 -8.73 -7.02 -5.52
CA TRP A 188 -9.51 -6.03 -4.78
C TRP A 188 -10.43 -6.64 -3.72
N ARG A 189 -10.80 -7.92 -3.86
CA ARG A 189 -11.53 -8.66 -2.82
C ARG A 189 -10.68 -8.89 -1.58
N ALA A 190 -9.38 -9.11 -1.76
CA ALA A 190 -8.43 -9.27 -0.66
C ALA A 190 -8.19 -7.95 0.06
N THR A 191 -8.05 -6.85 -0.69
CA THR A 191 -7.92 -5.51 -0.10
C THR A 191 -9.23 -5.04 0.53
N TYR A 192 -10.40 -5.43 -0.01
CA TYR A 192 -11.71 -5.14 0.59
C TYR A 192 -11.86 -5.74 1.99
N ARG A 193 -11.30 -6.94 2.24
CA ARG A 193 -11.32 -7.54 3.58
C ARG A 193 -10.67 -6.66 4.64
N ASN A 194 -9.73 -5.79 4.26
CA ASN A 194 -9.14 -4.83 5.21
C ASN A 194 -10.20 -3.92 5.85
N THR A 195 -11.31 -3.63 5.17
CA THR A 195 -12.41 -2.81 5.70
C THR A 195 -13.00 -3.38 6.99
N GLN A 196 -12.88 -4.69 7.20
CA GLN A 196 -13.38 -5.42 8.36
C GLN A 196 -12.35 -5.54 9.50
N LEU A 197 -11.10 -5.11 9.27
CA LEU A 197 -10.02 -5.21 10.25
C LEU A 197 -9.91 -3.95 11.13
N PHE A 198 -10.28 -2.79 10.59
CA PHE A 198 -10.10 -1.51 11.26
C PHE A 198 -11.34 -1.05 12.03
N GLY A 199 -11.13 -0.31 13.12
CA GLY A 199 -12.20 0.14 14.00
C GLY A 199 -12.80 1.52 13.69
N GLY A 200 -12.24 2.25 12.72
CA GLY A 200 -12.69 3.58 12.28
C GLY A 200 -13.66 3.53 11.10
N LYS A 201 -14.16 4.68 10.65
CA LYS A 201 -15.02 4.73 9.46
C LYS A 201 -14.18 4.57 8.21
N ILE A 202 -14.60 3.66 7.33
CA ILE A 202 -13.87 3.37 6.09
C ILE A 202 -14.62 3.89 4.88
N ASP A 203 -13.91 4.61 4.02
CA ASP A 203 -14.31 4.95 2.67
C ASP A 203 -13.53 4.05 1.69
N PHE A 204 -14.23 3.12 1.04
CA PHE A 204 -13.62 2.18 0.09
C PHE A 204 -13.90 2.61 -1.34
N VAL A 205 -12.85 2.67 -2.15
CA VAL A 205 -12.87 3.10 -3.55
C VAL A 205 -12.24 2.04 -4.44
N LEU A 206 -12.94 1.71 -5.52
CA LEU A 206 -12.50 0.73 -6.50
C LEU A 206 -12.26 1.41 -7.84
N ALA A 207 -11.01 1.62 -8.23
CA ALA A 207 -10.64 2.20 -9.52
C ALA A 207 -10.72 1.16 -10.64
N SER A 208 -11.23 1.53 -11.81
CA SER A 208 -11.35 0.67 -12.98
C SER A 208 -10.02 0.52 -13.73
N ALA A 209 -9.00 -0.02 -13.05
CA ALA A 209 -7.65 -0.20 -13.56
C ALA A 209 -6.91 -1.33 -12.83
N GLY A 210 -5.73 -1.71 -13.36
CA GLY A 210 -4.79 -2.64 -12.71
C GLY A 210 -3.96 -1.99 -11.61
N HIS A 211 -2.98 -2.71 -11.06
CA HIS A 211 -2.22 -2.32 -9.87
C HIS A 211 -1.69 -0.87 -9.90
N ILE A 212 -0.72 -0.58 -10.77
CA ILE A 212 -0.10 0.76 -10.87
C ILE A 212 -1.05 1.79 -11.51
N GLN A 213 -1.83 1.36 -12.50
CA GLN A 213 -2.78 2.22 -13.20
C GLN A 213 -3.93 2.69 -12.30
N SER A 214 -4.23 1.95 -11.22
CA SER A 214 -5.20 2.38 -10.21
C SER A 214 -4.67 3.54 -9.37
N LEU A 215 -3.36 3.57 -9.09
CA LEU A 215 -2.69 4.66 -8.37
C LEU A 215 -2.51 5.89 -9.25
N LEU A 216 -1.94 5.70 -10.45
CA LEU A 216 -1.62 6.75 -11.41
C LEU A 216 -2.84 7.12 -12.25
N SER A 217 -3.80 7.79 -11.60
CA SER A 217 -5.03 8.26 -12.22
C SER A 217 -5.10 9.79 -12.19
N PRO A 218 -4.25 10.53 -12.94
CA PRO A 218 -4.35 11.98 -12.98
C PRO A 218 -5.71 12.46 -13.55
N PRO A 219 -6.27 13.57 -13.06
CA PRO A 219 -7.47 14.18 -13.65
C PRO A 219 -7.28 14.49 -15.14
N GLY A 220 -8.36 14.36 -15.92
CA GLY A 220 -8.37 14.66 -17.35
C GLY A 220 -8.36 13.44 -18.27
N ASN A 221 -8.14 12.22 -17.74
CA ASN A 221 -8.32 10.99 -18.52
C ASN A 221 -9.83 10.66 -18.68
N PRO A 222 -10.41 10.74 -19.89
CA PRO A 222 -11.84 10.49 -20.09
C PRO A 222 -12.22 9.01 -19.94
N LYS A 223 -11.25 8.09 -19.96
CA LYS A 223 -11.47 6.65 -19.75
C LYS A 223 -11.36 6.24 -18.28
N ALA A 224 -10.86 7.12 -17.41
CA ALA A 224 -10.78 6.83 -15.99
C ALA A 224 -12.19 6.79 -15.39
N LYS A 225 -12.42 5.83 -14.50
CA LYS A 225 -13.63 5.71 -13.70
C LYS A 225 -13.33 4.94 -12.42
N PHE A 226 -14.15 5.15 -11.40
CA PHE A 226 -14.04 4.49 -10.11
C PHE A 226 -15.42 4.25 -9.51
N PHE A 227 -15.51 3.28 -8.61
CA PHE A 227 -16.74 2.90 -7.93
C PHE A 227 -16.66 3.26 -6.46
N THR A 228 -17.78 3.73 -5.91
CA THR A 228 -17.95 4.10 -4.50
C THR A 228 -19.27 3.55 -3.99
N ASN A 229 -19.33 3.14 -2.72
CA ASN A 229 -20.58 2.79 -2.07
C ASN A 229 -20.63 3.48 -0.70
N LYS A 230 -21.83 3.91 -0.29
CA LYS A 230 -22.05 4.60 0.99
C LYS A 230 -21.91 3.68 2.20
N LYS A 231 -22.06 2.37 2.00
CA LYS A 231 -21.95 1.35 3.04
C LYS A 231 -20.78 0.44 2.73
N ILE A 232 -20.10 0.02 3.79
CA ILE A 232 -19.25 -1.16 3.77
C ILE A 232 -20.18 -2.32 4.10
N GLU A 233 -20.31 -3.26 3.16
CA GLU A 233 -21.14 -4.45 3.29
C GLU A 233 -20.27 -5.61 3.81
N ASP A 234 -20.89 -6.71 4.21
CA ASP A 234 -20.16 -7.86 4.76
C ASP A 234 -19.30 -8.55 3.68
N THR A 235 -19.76 -8.53 2.42
CA THR A 235 -19.05 -9.10 1.28
C THR A 235 -18.69 -8.06 0.23
N SER A 236 -17.57 -8.31 -0.46
CA SER A 236 -17.14 -7.51 -1.61
C SER A 236 -18.18 -7.48 -2.73
N GLU A 237 -18.88 -8.60 -2.93
CA GLU A 237 -19.91 -8.79 -3.95
C GLU A 237 -21.13 -7.89 -3.68
N GLU A 238 -21.65 -7.89 -2.45
CA GLU A 238 -22.74 -7.00 -2.05
C GLU A 238 -22.32 -5.53 -2.15
N TRP A 239 -21.10 -5.22 -1.73
CA TRP A 239 -20.55 -3.87 -1.87
C TRP A 239 -20.54 -3.41 -3.32
N LEU A 240 -20.10 -4.28 -4.25
CA LEU A 240 -20.05 -3.96 -5.68
C LEU A 240 -21.44 -3.82 -6.30
N GLN A 241 -22.41 -4.65 -5.90
CA GLN A 241 -23.79 -4.55 -6.37
C GLN A 241 -24.44 -3.22 -6.00
N GLY A 242 -24.12 -2.68 -4.82
CA GLY A 242 -24.58 -1.37 -4.36
C GLY A 242 -23.70 -0.19 -4.82
N ALA A 243 -22.58 -0.45 -5.51
CA ALA A 243 -21.61 0.58 -5.84
C ALA A 243 -22.10 1.47 -6.99
N LYS A 244 -21.84 2.77 -6.86
CA LYS A 244 -22.08 3.76 -7.90
C LYS A 244 -20.80 3.96 -8.73
N GLU A 245 -20.93 3.91 -10.04
CA GLU A 245 -19.87 4.32 -10.97
C GLU A 245 -19.74 5.85 -11.01
N ASN A 246 -18.50 6.34 -10.94
CA ASN A 246 -18.15 7.75 -11.06
C ASN A 246 -17.12 7.90 -12.19
N ALA A 247 -17.39 8.81 -13.12
CA ALA A 247 -16.48 9.12 -14.21
C ALA A 247 -15.30 9.99 -13.74
N GLY A 248 -14.13 9.77 -14.34
CA GLY A 248 -12.90 10.52 -14.08
C GLY A 248 -11.98 9.86 -13.05
N SER A 249 -11.00 10.65 -12.62
CA SER A 249 -10.02 10.26 -11.60
C SER A 249 -10.68 10.17 -10.22
N TRP A 250 -10.20 9.25 -9.38
CA TRP A 250 -10.56 9.19 -7.96
C TRP A 250 -9.80 10.22 -7.10
N TRP A 251 -8.74 10.87 -7.62
CA TRP A 251 -7.95 11.85 -6.86
C TRP A 251 -8.78 13.02 -6.34
N PRO A 252 -9.69 13.66 -7.13
CA PRO A 252 -10.57 14.69 -6.59
C PRO A 252 -11.54 14.19 -5.52
N TYR A 253 -11.94 12.92 -5.59
CA TYR A 253 -12.76 12.30 -4.55
C TYR A 253 -11.98 12.15 -3.24
N TRP A 254 -10.76 11.64 -3.32
CA TRP A 254 -9.85 11.54 -2.17
C TRP A 254 -9.47 12.90 -1.59
N ASP A 255 -9.20 13.91 -2.43
CA ASP A 255 -8.96 15.30 -1.98
C ASP A 255 -10.16 15.86 -1.20
N ASN A 256 -11.38 15.63 -1.69
CA ASN A 256 -12.60 16.05 -0.98
C ASN A 256 -12.80 15.30 0.34
N TRP A 257 -12.45 14.01 0.41
CA TRP A 257 -12.43 13.25 1.64
C TRP A 257 -11.36 13.77 2.61
N LEU A 258 -10.17 14.12 2.13
CA LEU A 258 -9.02 14.50 2.97
C LEU A 258 -9.11 15.94 3.51
N LYS A 259 -9.80 16.85 2.82
CA LYS A 259 -10.02 18.25 3.25
C LYS A 259 -10.53 18.38 4.69
N PRO A 260 -11.64 17.75 5.11
CA PRO A 260 -12.11 17.83 6.49
C PRO A 260 -11.11 17.25 7.50
N HIS A 261 -10.23 16.33 7.09
CA HIS A 261 -9.15 15.78 7.92
C HIS A 261 -7.87 16.65 7.94
N SER A 262 -7.80 17.73 7.17
CA SER A 262 -6.59 18.55 7.00
C SER A 262 -6.64 19.90 7.73
N GLY A 263 -7.77 20.21 8.38
CA GLY A 263 -7.97 21.48 9.09
C GLY A 263 -8.04 22.69 8.18
N ALA A 264 -8.02 23.89 8.78
CA ALA A 264 -8.11 25.15 8.04
C ALA A 264 -6.83 25.44 7.25
N LEU A 265 -7.00 26.01 6.05
CA LEU A 265 -5.90 26.50 5.23
C LEU A 265 -5.09 27.58 5.96
N LYS A 266 -3.78 27.56 5.74
CA LYS A 266 -2.82 28.54 6.28
C LYS A 266 -1.86 28.96 5.18
N LYS A 267 -1.18 30.09 5.39
CA LYS A 267 -0.11 30.51 4.48
C LYS A 267 0.98 29.43 4.44
N PRO A 268 1.49 29.06 3.26
CA PRO A 268 2.56 28.07 3.15
C PRO A 268 3.82 28.57 3.87
N PRO A 269 4.65 27.66 4.42
CA PRO A 269 5.92 28.03 5.02
C PRO A 269 6.84 28.68 3.97
N ARG A 270 7.62 29.68 4.37
CA ARG A 270 8.55 30.39 3.47
C ARG A 270 9.86 29.63 3.23
N THR A 271 10.18 28.69 4.10
CA THR A 271 11.44 27.92 4.08
C THR A 271 11.14 26.44 4.31
N MET A 272 11.95 25.57 3.71
CA MET A 272 11.91 24.13 3.95
C MET A 272 12.60 23.80 5.28
N GLY A 273 12.06 22.82 6.01
CA GLY A 273 12.62 22.40 7.30
C GLY A 273 12.48 23.45 8.41
N ASN A 274 13.34 23.37 9.42
CA ASN A 274 13.45 24.37 10.49
C ASN A 274 14.87 24.37 11.09
N LYS A 275 15.13 25.14 12.17
CA LYS A 275 16.46 25.21 12.81
C LYS A 275 17.00 23.84 13.28
N ALA A 276 16.12 22.95 13.77
CA ALA A 276 16.50 21.62 14.26
C ALA A 276 16.58 20.57 13.13
N HIS A 277 15.93 20.84 12.00
CA HIS A 277 15.88 19.98 10.82
C HIS A 277 16.14 20.83 9.56
N PRO A 278 17.38 21.32 9.37
CA PRO A 278 17.73 22.08 8.17
C PRO A 278 17.67 21.16 6.93
N PRO A 279 17.34 21.69 5.74
CA PRO A 279 17.43 20.92 4.50
C PRO A 279 18.85 20.36 4.30
N LEU A 280 18.95 19.06 4.00
CA LEU A 280 20.24 18.36 3.84
C LEU A 280 20.72 18.35 2.39
N SER A 281 19.82 18.01 1.46
CA SER A 281 20.09 17.98 0.02
C SER A 281 18.82 18.34 -0.76
N LYS A 282 18.96 18.57 -2.06
CA LYS A 282 17.79 18.74 -2.94
C LYS A 282 17.11 17.38 -3.15
N ALA A 283 15.78 17.38 -3.25
CA ALA A 283 15.05 16.21 -3.72
C ALA A 283 15.58 15.78 -5.11
N PRO A 284 15.64 14.47 -5.43
CA PRO A 284 15.03 13.34 -4.71
C PRO A 284 15.90 12.70 -3.59
N GLY A 285 17.06 13.29 -3.27
CA GLY A 285 17.98 12.74 -2.28
C GLY A 285 18.90 11.66 -2.87
N GLU A 286 19.62 10.94 -2.00
CA GLU A 286 20.68 9.99 -2.42
C GLU A 286 20.22 8.53 -2.39
N TYR A 287 19.37 8.14 -1.43
CA TYR A 287 18.97 6.74 -1.22
C TYR A 287 18.12 6.15 -2.36
N VAL A 288 17.53 7.01 -3.21
CA VAL A 288 16.79 6.54 -4.39
C VAL A 288 17.72 6.07 -5.52
N PHE A 289 19.01 6.41 -5.45
CA PHE A 289 20.00 6.05 -6.46
C PHE A 289 20.91 4.88 -6.03
N THR A 290 20.57 4.20 -4.92
CA THR A 290 21.38 3.15 -4.29
C THR A 290 20.59 1.85 -4.15
#